data_AF-A0A2G9NR60-F1
#
_entry.id   AF-A0A2G9NR60-F1
#
_cell.length_a   1.000
_cell.length_b   1.000
_cell.length_c   1.000
_cell.angle_alpha   90.00
_cell.angle_beta   90.00
_cell.angle_gamma   90.00
#
_symmetry.space_group_name_H-M   'P 1'
#
loop_
_entity.id
_entity.type
_entity.pdbx_description
1 polymer ?
#
loop_
_entity_poly.entity_id
_entity_poly.type
_entity_poly.pdbx_seq_one_letter_code
_entity_poly.pdbx_strand_id
1 'polypeptide(L)'
;MMGLTLSMSCAQSLGLSLCQRMGLKYLLQLEQTLNHPEFPEAVRGFEGIKIADSYLKEEGSSGLLIGGLSKSVWNKNRTNDDLLRHKDVDVLILDDRFNLPSKFYKGVDWWVPQTRRLQINSDAGGFEGDVKWYENGHEIPLAFTINPRGDCKLIPGIYFPSTDFVIDTILTEVYAGIDYNRINVELDDEVEEAFERRLRKGLGKKIPYFLDQYIGKRILSKKELELEGLELRTIAAINTYNS
;
A
#
# COMPACT_ATOMS: atom_id res chain seq x y z
N MET A 1 39.76 -45.41 -10.61
CA MET A 1 38.95 -45.19 -11.82
C MET A 1 37.81 -44.27 -11.45
N MET A 2 37.69 -43.18 -12.19
CA MET A 2 36.76 -42.06 -11.98
C MET A 2 35.31 -42.46 -12.28
N GLY A 3 34.40 -41.82 -11.55
CA GLY A 3 33.30 -41.02 -12.11
C GLY A 3 32.05 -41.75 -12.63
N LEU A 4 30.91 -41.46 -12.01
CA LEU A 4 29.81 -40.68 -12.62
C LEU A 4 28.58 -40.73 -11.69
N THR A 5 28.54 -39.87 -10.68
CA THR A 5 27.26 -39.43 -10.08
C THR A 5 26.72 -38.29 -10.93
N LEU A 6 25.87 -38.63 -11.90
CA LEU A 6 25.02 -37.66 -12.60
C LEU A 6 23.99 -37.12 -11.60
N SER A 7 24.32 -36.01 -10.95
CA SER A 7 23.32 -35.17 -10.29
C SER A 7 22.61 -34.35 -11.37
N MET A 8 21.47 -34.85 -11.83
CA MET A 8 20.52 -34.02 -12.58
C MET A 8 19.73 -33.18 -11.59
N SER A 9 20.23 -31.99 -11.25
CA SER A 9 19.37 -30.91 -10.77
C SER A 9 18.57 -30.39 -11.97
N CYS A 10 17.37 -30.93 -12.16
CA CYS A 10 16.41 -30.37 -13.09
C CYS A 10 15.83 -29.10 -12.45
N ALA A 11 16.46 -27.95 -12.70
CA ALA A 11 15.85 -26.64 -12.46
C ALA A 11 14.76 -26.43 -13.51
N GLN A 12 13.59 -27.02 -13.31
CA GLN A 12 12.40 -26.72 -14.09
C GLN A 12 11.84 -25.38 -13.59
N SER A 13 12.25 -24.28 -14.22
CA SER A 13 11.46 -23.06 -14.16
C SER A 13 10.17 -23.32 -14.94
N LEU A 14 9.08 -23.63 -14.23
CA LEU A 14 7.75 -23.77 -14.80
C LEU A 14 7.28 -22.39 -15.28
N GLY A 15 7.70 -22.02 -16.48
CA GLY A 15 7.22 -20.83 -17.17
C GLY A 15 5.74 -20.99 -17.50
N LEU A 16 4.90 -20.12 -16.93
CA LEU A 16 3.47 -20.11 -17.24
C LEU A 16 3.25 -19.85 -18.74
N SER A 17 2.39 -20.65 -19.36
CA SER A 17 1.95 -20.41 -20.74
C SER A 17 1.22 -19.06 -20.84
N LEU A 18 1.13 -18.50 -22.06
CA LEU A 18 0.40 -17.24 -22.29
C LEU A 18 -1.05 -17.32 -21.82
N CYS A 19 -1.74 -18.44 -22.08
CA CYS A 19 -3.11 -18.66 -21.66
C CYS A 19 -3.23 -18.72 -20.12
N GLN A 20 -2.31 -19.38 -19.43
CA GLN A 20 -2.29 -19.41 -17.97
C GLN A 20 -2.04 -18.02 -17.37
N ARG A 21 -1.11 -17.24 -17.94
CA ARG A 21 -0.88 -15.85 -17.53
C ARG A 21 -2.11 -14.97 -17.71
N MET A 22 -2.82 -15.13 -18.83
CA MET A 22 -4.08 -14.42 -19.08
C MET A 22 -5.19 -14.87 -18.13
N GLY A 23 -5.32 -16.17 -17.87
CA GLY A 23 -6.27 -16.72 -16.91
C GLY A 23 -6.06 -16.18 -15.49
N LEU A 24 -4.81 -16.20 -15.01
CA LEU A 24 -4.42 -15.61 -13.74
C LEU A 24 -4.72 -14.11 -13.68
N LYS A 25 -4.43 -13.38 -14.77
CA LYS A 25 -4.75 -11.95 -14.86
C LYS A 25 -6.26 -11.69 -14.72
N TYR A 26 -7.10 -12.50 -15.37
CA TYR A 26 -8.56 -12.36 -15.25
C TYR A 26 -9.08 -12.73 -13.86
N LEU A 27 -8.53 -13.77 -13.23
CA LEU A 27 -8.88 -14.15 -11.86
C LEU A 27 -8.51 -13.07 -10.86
N LEU A 28 -7.28 -12.54 -10.94
CA LEU A 28 -6.83 -11.40 -10.12
C LEU A 28 -7.70 -10.17 -10.34
N GLN A 29 -8.06 -9.86 -11.60
CA GLN A 29 -8.93 -8.74 -11.91
C GLN A 29 -10.36 -8.95 -11.37
N LEU A 30 -10.88 -10.18 -11.41
CA LEU A 30 -12.18 -10.53 -10.84
C LEU A 30 -12.16 -10.41 -9.32
N GLU A 31 -11.16 -10.95 -8.65
CA GLU A 31 -10.94 -10.81 -7.21
C GLU A 31 -10.86 -9.33 -6.80
N GLN A 32 -10.06 -8.52 -7.52
CA GLN A 32 -9.98 -7.07 -7.30
C GLN A 32 -11.31 -6.35 -7.53
N THR A 33 -12.16 -6.84 -8.45
CA THR A 33 -13.48 -6.25 -8.71
C THR A 33 -14.49 -6.65 -7.64
N LEU A 34 -14.41 -7.89 -7.13
CA LEU A 34 -15.29 -8.39 -6.07
C LEU A 34 -14.94 -7.80 -4.69
N ASN A 35 -13.67 -7.48 -4.44
CA ASN A 35 -13.19 -6.94 -3.17
C ASN A 35 -13.25 -5.39 -3.08
N HIS A 36 -13.65 -4.69 -4.14
CA HIS A 36 -13.73 -3.22 -4.16
C HIS A 36 -15.16 -2.76 -4.47
N PRO A 37 -16.03 -2.62 -3.44
CA PRO A 37 -17.34 -2.00 -3.60
C PRO A 37 -17.24 -0.60 -4.25
N GLU A 38 -18.27 -0.24 -5.02
CA GLU A 38 -18.33 1.09 -5.65
C GLU A 38 -18.31 2.19 -4.58
N PHE A 39 -17.32 3.09 -4.69
CA PHE A 39 -17.17 4.22 -3.80
C PHE A 39 -18.12 5.35 -4.24
N PRO A 40 -19.20 5.65 -3.49
CA PRO A 40 -20.14 6.68 -3.87
C PRO A 40 -19.46 8.05 -3.83
N GLU A 41 -19.68 8.87 -4.87
CA GLU A 41 -19.21 10.26 -4.94
C GLU A 41 -17.68 10.43 -4.87
N ALA A 42 -16.92 9.43 -5.34
CA ALA A 42 -15.45 9.48 -5.37
C ALA A 42 -14.92 10.77 -6.00
N VAL A 43 -14.18 11.57 -5.23
CA VAL A 43 -13.38 12.65 -5.79
C VAL A 43 -12.10 12.07 -6.36
N ARG A 44 -11.61 12.67 -7.45
CA ARG A 44 -10.53 12.10 -8.26
C ARG A 44 -9.44 13.10 -8.57
N GLY A 45 -8.26 12.55 -8.88
CA GLY A 45 -7.12 13.29 -9.40
C GLY A 45 -6.73 14.47 -8.52
N PHE A 46 -6.38 15.59 -9.14
CA PHE A 46 -5.84 16.75 -8.42
C PHE A 46 -6.86 17.44 -7.51
N GLU A 47 -8.14 17.49 -7.90
CA GLU A 47 -9.18 18.09 -7.05
C GLU A 47 -9.41 17.27 -5.77
N GLY A 48 -9.40 15.93 -5.88
CA GLY A 48 -9.49 15.08 -4.68
C GLY A 48 -8.29 15.28 -3.73
N ILE A 49 -7.08 15.46 -4.27
CA ILE A 49 -5.89 15.81 -3.47
C ILE A 49 -6.08 17.14 -2.74
N LYS A 50 -6.64 18.17 -3.40
CA LYS A 50 -6.89 19.47 -2.76
C LYS A 50 -7.94 19.39 -1.66
N ILE A 51 -8.99 18.61 -1.89
CA ILE A 51 -10.07 18.37 -0.93
C ILE A 51 -9.50 17.70 0.33
N ALA A 52 -8.70 16.64 0.14
CA ALA A 52 -8.03 15.97 1.24
C ALA A 52 -7.07 16.91 1.99
N ASP A 53 -6.23 17.66 1.28
CA ASP A 53 -5.28 18.62 1.88
C ASP A 53 -5.97 19.69 2.72
N SER A 54 -7.05 20.27 2.17
CA SER A 54 -7.80 21.33 2.85
C SER A 54 -8.44 20.79 4.13
N TYR A 55 -9.00 19.58 4.06
CA TYR A 55 -9.63 18.97 5.21
C TYR A 55 -8.63 18.58 6.31
N LEU A 56 -7.49 17.99 5.94
CA LEU A 56 -6.40 17.71 6.87
C LEU A 56 -5.92 18.99 7.58
N LYS A 57 -5.82 20.11 6.86
CA LYS A 57 -5.48 21.42 7.45
C LYS A 57 -6.55 21.95 8.40
N GLU A 58 -7.83 21.82 8.04
CA GLU A 58 -8.97 22.21 8.88
C GLU A 58 -8.96 21.47 10.22
N GLU A 59 -8.68 20.16 10.19
CA GLU A 59 -8.62 19.30 11.38
C GLU A 59 -7.28 19.37 12.12
N GLY A 60 -6.30 20.14 11.62
CA GLY A 60 -4.97 20.22 12.21
C GLY A 60 -4.19 18.90 12.17
N SER A 61 -4.46 18.04 11.19
CA SER A 61 -3.87 16.70 11.05
C SER A 61 -3.05 16.56 9.76
N SER A 62 -2.22 15.53 9.69
CA SER A 62 -1.38 15.21 8.53
C SER A 62 -1.80 13.88 7.92
N GLY A 63 -1.71 13.79 6.59
CA GLY A 63 -1.99 12.56 5.86
C GLY A 63 -0.98 12.30 4.75
N LEU A 64 -0.86 11.05 4.33
CA LEU A 64 0.01 10.57 3.27
C LEU A 64 -0.83 10.05 2.11
N LEU A 65 -0.55 10.52 0.90
CA LEU A 65 -1.15 9.97 -0.31
C LEU A 65 -0.64 8.54 -0.52
N ILE A 66 -1.52 7.55 -0.60
CA ILE A 66 -1.17 6.15 -0.86
C ILE A 66 -1.83 5.63 -2.14
N GLY A 67 -1.83 4.31 -2.35
CA GLY A 67 -2.53 3.66 -3.45
C GLY A 67 -1.97 3.99 -4.84
N GLY A 68 -2.78 3.73 -5.87
CA GLY A 68 -2.35 3.89 -7.26
C GLY A 68 -2.02 5.34 -7.64
N LEU A 69 -2.70 6.32 -7.02
CA LEU A 69 -2.47 7.74 -7.30
C LEU A 69 -1.10 8.20 -6.78
N SER A 70 -0.65 7.72 -5.62
CA SER A 70 0.70 8.00 -5.08
C SER A 70 1.82 7.62 -6.05
N LYS A 71 1.63 6.55 -6.84
CA LYS A 71 2.57 6.14 -7.88
C LYS A 71 2.51 7.08 -9.10
N SER A 72 1.30 7.42 -9.52
CA SER A 72 1.09 8.21 -10.75
C SER A 72 1.57 9.64 -10.66
N VAL A 73 1.58 10.25 -9.48
CA VAL A 73 2.11 11.63 -9.32
C VAL A 73 3.60 11.73 -9.64
N TRP A 74 4.36 10.63 -9.55
CA TRP A 74 5.80 10.58 -9.85
C TRP A 74 6.11 10.48 -11.35
N ASN A 75 5.50 11.36 -12.16
CA ASN A 75 5.88 11.53 -13.55
C ASN A 75 5.64 12.97 -13.99
N LYS A 76 6.73 13.72 -14.23
CA LYS A 76 6.71 15.14 -14.61
C LYS A 76 5.83 15.50 -15.80
N ASN A 77 5.57 14.54 -16.70
CA ASN A 77 4.79 14.76 -17.92
C ASN A 77 3.29 14.46 -17.70
N ARG A 78 2.89 14.04 -16.50
CA ARG A 78 1.48 13.80 -16.17
C ARG A 78 0.68 15.09 -16.20
N THR A 79 -0.51 15.00 -16.75
CA THR A 79 -1.49 16.09 -16.78
C THR A 79 -2.55 15.89 -15.70
N ASN A 80 -3.38 16.91 -15.45
CA ASN A 80 -4.56 16.76 -14.59
C ASN A 80 -5.50 15.66 -15.09
N ASP A 81 -5.73 15.58 -16.40
CA ASP A 81 -6.61 14.57 -17.01
C ASP A 81 -6.12 13.14 -16.79
N ASP A 82 -4.80 12.94 -16.75
CA ASP A 82 -4.23 11.65 -16.43
C ASP A 82 -4.51 11.24 -14.98
N LEU A 83 -4.47 12.21 -14.05
CA LEU A 83 -4.77 11.94 -12.63
C LEU A 83 -6.25 11.65 -12.42
N LEU A 84 -7.15 12.25 -13.21
CA LEU A 84 -8.60 12.01 -13.16
C LEU A 84 -9.00 10.57 -13.56
N ARG A 85 -8.10 9.81 -14.20
CA ARG A 85 -8.34 8.40 -14.54
C ARG A 85 -8.22 7.46 -13.34
N HIS A 86 -7.69 7.94 -12.22
CA HIS A 86 -7.70 7.18 -10.96
C HIS A 86 -9.12 7.16 -10.40
N LYS A 87 -9.50 6.02 -9.81
CA LYS A 87 -10.89 5.79 -9.35
C LYS A 87 -11.24 6.68 -8.16
N ASP A 88 -10.25 6.95 -7.34
CA ASP A 88 -10.31 7.48 -5.99
C ASP A 88 -9.00 8.21 -5.64
N VAL A 89 -9.00 8.83 -4.46
CA VAL A 89 -7.83 9.39 -3.80
C VAL A 89 -7.69 8.71 -2.45
N ASP A 90 -6.69 7.83 -2.31
CA ASP A 90 -6.40 7.14 -1.07
C ASP A 90 -5.50 7.98 -0.16
N VAL A 91 -5.95 8.27 1.05
CA VAL A 91 -5.18 9.07 2.01
C VAL A 91 -5.08 8.35 3.35
N LEU A 92 -3.85 8.01 3.73
CA LEU A 92 -3.53 7.46 5.04
C LEU A 92 -3.32 8.57 6.06
N ILE A 93 -4.01 8.49 7.17
CA ILE A 93 -3.92 9.47 8.24
C ILE A 93 -2.71 9.18 9.11
N LEU A 94 -1.88 10.18 9.42
CA LEU A 94 -0.66 10.00 10.22
C LEU A 94 -0.83 10.40 11.70
N ASP A 95 -2.05 10.81 12.09
CA ASP A 95 -2.40 11.22 13.45
C ASP A 95 -3.52 10.33 14.02
N ASP A 96 -3.26 9.71 15.18
CA ASP A 96 -4.20 8.84 15.88
C ASP A 96 -5.43 9.59 16.43
N ARG A 97 -5.41 10.93 16.46
CA ARG A 97 -6.52 11.77 16.96
C ARG A 97 -7.48 12.23 15.89
N PHE A 98 -7.22 11.90 14.63
CA PHE A 98 -8.08 12.33 13.53
C PHE A 98 -9.44 11.65 13.59
N ASN A 99 -10.51 12.44 13.46
CA ASN A 99 -11.86 11.92 13.51
C ASN A 99 -12.61 12.29 12.23
N LEU A 100 -13.16 11.28 11.54
CA LEU A 100 -13.95 11.48 10.35
C LEU A 100 -15.44 11.63 10.70
N PRO A 101 -16.15 12.62 10.13
CA PRO A 101 -17.61 12.75 10.27
C PRO A 101 -18.37 11.54 9.72
N SER A 102 -17.80 10.89 8.70
CA SER A 102 -18.36 9.72 8.04
C SER A 102 -17.28 8.92 7.32
N LYS A 103 -17.50 7.61 7.14
CA LYS A 103 -16.56 6.68 6.47
C LYS A 103 -16.12 7.12 5.06
N PHE A 104 -16.99 7.81 4.31
CA PHE A 104 -16.73 8.27 2.93
C PHE A 104 -16.69 9.81 2.80
N TYR A 105 -16.20 10.49 3.83
CA TYR A 105 -16.31 11.95 3.91
C TYR A 105 -15.62 12.66 2.74
N LYS A 106 -16.34 13.60 2.09
CA LYS A 106 -15.88 14.40 0.94
C LYS A 106 -15.36 13.58 -0.25
N GLY A 107 -15.76 12.31 -0.35
CA GLY A 107 -15.46 11.46 -1.49
C GLY A 107 -14.01 10.95 -1.57
N VAL A 108 -13.23 11.06 -0.49
CA VAL A 108 -11.83 10.59 -0.39
C VAL A 108 -11.82 9.24 0.31
N ASP A 109 -11.00 8.28 -0.14
CA ASP A 109 -10.85 7.02 0.57
C ASP A 109 -9.83 7.19 1.71
N TRP A 110 -10.36 7.38 2.91
CA TRP A 110 -9.57 7.67 4.09
C TRP A 110 -9.16 6.37 4.80
N TRP A 111 -7.86 6.19 4.97
CA TRP A 111 -7.28 5.08 5.73
C TRP A 111 -6.94 5.56 7.14
N VAL A 112 -7.76 5.16 8.10
CA VAL A 112 -7.73 5.68 9.48
C VAL A 112 -7.07 4.69 10.42
N PRO A 113 -6.19 5.13 11.34
CA PRO A 113 -5.55 4.25 12.29
C PRO A 113 -6.56 3.67 13.28
N GLN A 114 -6.40 2.39 13.58
CA GLN A 114 -7.14 1.67 14.59
C GLN A 114 -6.19 1.05 15.58
N THR A 115 -6.66 0.83 16.80
CA THR A 115 -5.94 0.01 17.77
C THR A 115 -6.94 -0.81 18.56
N ARG A 116 -6.78 -2.13 18.53
CA ARG A 116 -7.63 -3.06 19.29
C ARG A 116 -6.80 -4.19 19.85
N ARG A 117 -7.27 -4.72 20.98
CA ARG A 117 -6.77 -5.97 21.54
C ARG A 117 -7.30 -7.14 20.73
N LEU A 118 -6.41 -7.88 20.08
CA LEU A 118 -6.74 -9.04 19.25
C LEU A 118 -6.07 -10.31 19.81
N GLN A 119 -6.71 -11.44 19.56
CA GLN A 119 -6.14 -12.76 19.77
C GLN A 119 -5.70 -13.33 18.42
N ILE A 120 -4.40 -13.54 18.25
CA ILE A 120 -3.78 -14.08 17.03
C ILE A 120 -3.32 -15.49 17.34
N ASN A 121 -3.95 -16.48 16.71
CA ASN A 121 -3.56 -17.87 16.89
C ASN A 121 -2.39 -18.21 15.95
N SER A 122 -1.34 -18.83 16.50
CA SER A 122 -0.20 -19.34 15.73
C SER A 122 0.10 -20.80 16.11
N ASP A 123 0.79 -21.52 15.23
CA ASP A 123 1.19 -22.92 15.48
C ASP A 123 2.12 -23.08 16.70
N ALA A 124 2.83 -22.00 17.08
CA ALA A 124 3.74 -21.96 18.22
C ALA A 124 3.09 -21.40 19.51
N GLY A 125 1.80 -21.03 19.47
CA GLY A 125 1.06 -20.41 20.58
C GLY A 125 0.21 -19.21 20.15
N GLY A 126 -0.77 -18.81 20.97
CA GLY A 126 -1.57 -17.60 20.72
C GLY A 126 -0.89 -16.35 21.25
N PHE A 127 -0.91 -15.26 20.48
CA PHE A 127 -0.63 -13.91 20.96
C PHE A 127 -1.94 -13.21 21.31
N GLU A 128 -1.99 -12.52 22.45
CA GLU A 128 -3.09 -11.62 22.78
C GLU A 128 -2.50 -10.26 23.16
N GLY A 129 -2.88 -9.21 22.43
CA GLY A 129 -2.33 -7.89 22.67
C GLY A 129 -2.93 -6.83 21.75
N ASP A 130 -2.57 -5.58 22.02
CA ASP A 130 -2.99 -4.45 21.21
C ASP A 130 -2.28 -4.48 19.85
N VAL A 131 -3.08 -4.48 18.79
CA VAL A 131 -2.62 -4.43 17.40
C VAL A 131 -3.09 -3.12 16.81
N LYS A 132 -2.17 -2.41 16.15
CA LYS A 132 -2.46 -1.20 15.38
C LYS A 132 -2.55 -1.56 13.89
N TRP A 133 -3.56 -1.05 13.19
CA TRP A 133 -3.68 -1.19 11.74
C TRP A 133 -4.36 0.05 11.14
N TYR A 134 -4.46 0.09 9.82
CA TYR A 134 -5.24 1.09 9.10
C TYR A 134 -6.37 0.41 8.37
N GLU A 135 -7.54 1.03 8.34
CA GLU A 135 -8.69 0.54 7.58
C GLU A 135 -9.41 1.69 6.89
N ASN A 136 -10.03 1.37 5.76
CA ASN A 136 -10.76 2.34 4.96
C ASN A 136 -12.26 2.37 5.29
N GLY A 137 -13.04 3.15 4.53
CA GLY A 137 -14.49 3.26 4.73
C GLY A 137 -15.27 1.94 4.54
N HIS A 138 -14.64 0.93 3.95
CA HIS A 138 -15.18 -0.42 3.77
C HIS A 138 -14.68 -1.43 4.81
N GLU A 139 -13.99 -0.98 5.87
CA GLU A 139 -13.44 -1.84 6.93
C GLU A 139 -12.41 -2.87 6.41
N ILE A 140 -11.81 -2.57 5.25
CA ILE A 140 -10.74 -3.37 4.67
C ILE A 140 -9.43 -2.92 5.33
N PRO A 141 -8.66 -3.83 5.96
CA PRO A 141 -7.38 -3.47 6.58
C PRO A 141 -6.26 -3.34 5.53
N LEU A 142 -5.35 -2.39 5.72
CA LEU A 142 -4.05 -2.39 5.02
C LEU A 142 -3.19 -3.54 5.51
N ALA A 143 -2.38 -4.07 4.61
CA ALA A 143 -1.40 -5.10 4.89
C ALA A 143 -0.13 -4.56 5.59
N PHE A 144 -0.09 -3.27 5.93
CA PHE A 144 1.05 -2.62 6.57
C PHE A 144 0.61 -1.43 7.41
N THR A 145 1.49 -0.98 8.31
CA THR A 145 1.35 0.27 9.05
C THR A 145 2.43 1.26 8.65
N ILE A 146 2.07 2.54 8.69
CA ILE A 146 2.98 3.65 8.48
C ILE A 146 2.90 4.57 9.70
N ASN A 147 4.04 4.90 10.28
CA ASN A 147 4.11 5.82 11.42
C ASN A 147 5.18 6.90 11.16
N PRO A 148 4.94 8.16 11.54
CA PRO A 148 6.01 9.16 11.61
C PRO A 148 7.08 8.72 12.61
N ARG A 149 8.36 8.88 12.25
CA ARG A 149 9.47 8.66 13.19
C ARG A 149 9.43 9.73 14.29
N GLY A 150 9.76 9.33 15.52
CA GLY A 150 9.32 9.99 16.76
C GLY A 150 9.53 11.51 16.92
N ASP A 151 10.51 12.11 16.26
CA ASP A 151 10.77 13.56 16.30
C ASP A 151 10.26 14.32 15.06
N CYS A 152 9.67 13.61 14.10
CA CYS A 152 9.11 14.19 12.89
C CYS A 152 7.83 14.97 13.21
N LYS A 153 7.96 16.30 13.35
CA LYS A 153 6.83 17.21 13.48
C LYS A 153 6.29 17.56 12.11
N LEU A 154 5.24 16.86 11.70
CA LEU A 154 4.52 17.15 10.47
C LEU A 154 3.59 18.35 10.67
N ILE A 155 3.50 19.19 9.64
CA ILE A 155 2.52 20.27 9.60
C ILE A 155 1.21 19.73 9.01
N PRO A 156 0.05 20.30 9.38
CA PRO A 156 -1.22 19.83 8.84
C PRO A 156 -1.29 19.89 7.30
N GLY A 157 -1.93 18.89 6.71
CA GLY A 157 -2.11 18.74 5.28
C GLY A 157 -1.59 17.43 4.70
N ILE A 158 -1.72 17.29 3.38
CA ILE A 158 -1.32 16.10 2.64
C ILE A 158 0.18 16.11 2.30
N TYR A 159 0.80 14.95 2.42
CA TYR A 159 2.17 14.66 2.02
C TYR A 159 2.18 13.62 0.91
N PHE A 160 3.18 13.71 0.03
CA PHE A 160 3.45 12.68 -0.95
C PHE A 160 4.59 11.78 -0.47
N PRO A 161 4.46 10.46 -0.57
CA PRO A 161 5.58 9.56 -0.31
C PRO A 161 6.63 9.73 -1.41
N SER A 162 7.90 9.65 -1.06
CA SER A 162 9.00 9.60 -2.00
C SER A 162 8.88 8.35 -2.89
N THR A 163 9.50 8.37 -4.06
CA THR A 163 9.48 7.22 -4.98
C THR A 163 9.97 5.93 -4.32
N ASP A 164 11.01 6.03 -3.49
CA ASP A 164 11.57 4.89 -2.79
C ASP A 164 10.60 4.37 -1.73
N PHE A 165 9.89 5.26 -1.03
CA PHE A 165 8.89 4.86 -0.05
C PHE A 165 7.66 4.21 -0.72
N VAL A 166 7.23 4.71 -1.88
CA VAL A 166 6.16 4.05 -2.68
C VAL A 166 6.56 2.63 -3.06
N ILE A 167 7.81 2.41 -3.45
CA ILE A 167 8.30 1.08 -3.79
C ILE A 167 8.25 0.16 -2.58
N ASP A 168 8.73 0.62 -1.42
CA ASP A 168 8.68 -0.13 -0.18
C ASP A 168 7.25 -0.52 0.22
N THR A 169 6.29 0.41 0.12
CA THR A 169 4.89 0.10 0.45
C THR A 169 4.34 -0.99 -0.45
N ILE A 170 4.67 -0.97 -1.74
CA ILE A 170 4.24 -2.01 -2.69
C ILE A 170 4.90 -3.36 -2.36
N LEU A 171 6.21 -3.37 -2.08
CA LEU A 171 6.92 -4.60 -1.73
C LEU A 171 6.37 -5.21 -0.44
N THR A 172 6.16 -4.36 0.58
CA THR A 172 5.62 -4.78 1.88
C THR A 172 4.21 -5.36 1.73
N GLU A 173 3.35 -4.73 0.94
CA GLU A 173 2.01 -5.25 0.63
C GLU A 173 2.07 -6.61 -0.06
N VAL A 174 2.98 -6.79 -1.02
CA VAL A 174 3.18 -8.08 -1.70
C VAL A 174 3.66 -9.15 -0.72
N TYR A 175 4.62 -8.84 0.15
CA TYR A 175 5.17 -9.80 1.11
C TYR A 175 4.20 -10.18 2.22
N ALA A 176 3.37 -9.24 2.68
CA ALA A 176 2.32 -9.51 3.65
C ALA A 176 1.27 -10.52 3.14
N GLY A 177 1.11 -10.64 1.81
CA GLY A 177 0.25 -11.64 1.18
C GLY A 177 0.84 -13.05 1.08
N ILE A 178 2.11 -13.26 1.43
CA ILE A 178 2.80 -14.54 1.31
C ILE A 178 2.75 -15.30 2.64
N ASP A 179 2.19 -16.51 2.62
CA ASP A 179 2.24 -17.43 3.75
C ASP A 179 3.56 -18.23 3.74
N TYR A 180 4.65 -17.61 4.21
CA TYR A 180 5.97 -18.24 4.30
C TYR A 180 5.99 -19.51 5.16
N ASN A 181 5.04 -19.67 6.09
CA ASN A 181 4.97 -20.87 6.93
C ASN A 181 4.41 -22.07 6.16
N ARG A 182 3.51 -21.83 5.19
CA ARG A 182 2.95 -22.88 4.32
C ARG A 182 3.82 -23.15 3.10
N ILE A 183 4.44 -22.11 2.57
CA ILE A 183 5.27 -22.19 1.38
C ILE A 183 6.71 -22.29 1.88
N ASN A 184 7.24 -23.52 2.01
CA ASN A 184 8.64 -23.78 2.35
C ASN A 184 9.59 -23.44 1.18
N VAL A 185 9.48 -22.22 0.66
CA VAL A 185 10.25 -21.70 -0.46
C VAL A 185 10.66 -20.29 -0.09
N GLU A 186 11.96 -20.07 0.03
CA GLU A 186 12.54 -18.73 0.12
C GLU A 186 12.24 -17.98 -1.19
N LEU A 187 11.92 -16.70 -1.10
CA LEU A 187 11.80 -15.88 -2.30
C LEU A 187 13.14 -15.86 -3.02
N ASP A 188 13.11 -16.11 -4.33
CA ASP A 188 14.30 -16.04 -5.16
C ASP A 188 14.77 -14.58 -5.26
N ASP A 189 15.94 -14.29 -4.70
CA ASP A 189 16.58 -12.97 -4.70
C ASP A 189 16.62 -12.35 -6.11
N GLU A 190 16.85 -13.16 -7.16
CA GLU A 190 16.88 -12.64 -8.54
C GLU A 190 15.51 -12.14 -9.00
N VAL A 191 14.44 -12.82 -8.57
CA VAL A 191 13.05 -12.44 -8.87
C VAL A 191 12.67 -11.18 -8.11
N GLU A 192 13.01 -11.10 -6.83
CA GLU A 192 12.79 -9.93 -5.98
C GLU A 192 13.50 -8.70 -6.57
N GLU A 193 14.80 -8.80 -6.85
CA GLU A 193 15.55 -7.71 -7.46
C GLU A 193 14.99 -7.32 -8.83
N ALA A 194 14.59 -8.28 -9.66
CA ALA A 194 13.99 -8.01 -10.96
C ALA A 194 12.66 -7.25 -10.81
N PHE A 195 11.85 -7.60 -9.82
CA PHE A 195 10.61 -6.94 -9.49
C PHE A 195 10.85 -5.50 -9.01
N GLU A 196 11.76 -5.29 -8.06
CA GLU A 196 12.11 -3.95 -7.56
C GLU A 196 12.66 -3.07 -8.69
N ARG A 197 13.58 -3.59 -9.51
CA ARG A 197 14.11 -2.87 -10.68
C ARG A 197 13.00 -2.46 -11.64
N ARG A 198 11.99 -3.30 -11.84
CA ARG A 198 10.83 -2.99 -12.69
C ARG A 198 9.98 -1.87 -12.09
N LEU A 199 9.74 -1.90 -10.77
CA LEU A 199 9.02 -0.82 -10.07
C LEU A 199 9.77 0.51 -10.19
N ARG A 200 11.08 0.51 -9.91
CA ARG A 200 11.98 1.68 -10.06
C ARG A 200 11.98 2.25 -11.46
N LYS A 201 12.01 1.41 -12.50
CA LYS A 201 11.95 1.86 -13.90
C LYS A 201 10.59 2.45 -14.28
N GLY A 202 9.51 1.98 -13.66
CA GLY A 202 8.14 2.45 -13.91
C GLY A 202 7.79 3.76 -13.21
N LEU A 203 8.50 4.10 -12.13
CA LEU A 203 8.34 5.35 -11.39
C LEU A 203 9.30 6.42 -11.93
N GLY A 204 8.77 7.59 -12.26
CA GLY A 204 9.61 8.76 -12.54
C GLY A 204 10.20 9.32 -11.25
N LYS A 205 11.12 10.28 -11.38
CA LYS A 205 11.83 10.91 -10.25
C LYS A 205 11.32 12.29 -9.87
N LYS A 206 10.34 12.80 -10.61
CA LYS A 206 9.84 14.17 -10.50
C LYS A 206 8.33 14.17 -10.67
N ILE A 207 7.67 14.98 -9.87
CA ILE A 207 6.24 15.25 -10.00
C ILE A 207 5.97 16.37 -11.03
N PRO A 208 4.75 16.46 -11.58
CA PRO A 208 4.34 17.59 -12.41
C PRO A 208 4.47 18.93 -11.69
N TYR A 209 4.77 19.98 -12.46
CA TYR A 209 4.98 21.33 -11.92
C TYR A 209 3.78 21.86 -11.12
N PHE A 210 2.55 21.61 -11.56
CA PHE A 210 1.36 22.08 -10.85
C PHE A 210 1.16 21.40 -9.48
N LEU A 211 1.58 20.13 -9.35
CA LEU A 211 1.60 19.44 -8.05
C LEU A 211 2.72 19.97 -7.19
N ASP A 212 3.92 20.15 -7.76
CA ASP A 212 5.09 20.69 -7.06
C ASP A 212 4.81 22.08 -6.46
N GLN A 213 4.17 22.96 -7.22
CA GLN A 213 3.72 24.27 -6.74
C GLN A 213 2.71 24.17 -5.59
N TYR A 214 1.86 23.15 -5.60
CA TYR A 214 0.79 22.99 -4.61
C TYR A 214 1.27 22.32 -3.32
N ILE A 215 2.02 21.22 -3.42
CA ILE A 215 2.49 20.48 -2.25
C ILE A 215 3.73 21.13 -1.63
N GLY A 216 4.54 21.82 -2.43
CA GLY A 216 5.82 22.40 -2.02
C GLY A 216 6.78 21.33 -1.51
N LYS A 217 7.25 21.49 -0.27
CA LYS A 217 8.24 20.59 0.37
C LYS A 217 7.62 19.38 1.08
N ARG A 218 6.32 19.12 0.89
CA ARG A 218 5.59 18.05 1.60
C ARG A 218 5.79 16.68 0.95
N ILE A 219 7.04 16.24 0.92
CA ILE A 219 7.43 14.90 0.44
C ILE A 219 8.11 14.17 1.60
N LEU A 220 7.61 12.99 1.96
CA LEU A 220 8.15 12.17 3.05
C LEU A 220 8.87 10.94 2.51
N SER A 221 9.94 10.53 3.19
CA SER A 221 10.74 9.36 2.83
C SER A 221 10.91 8.45 4.04
N LYS A 222 11.70 7.38 3.90
CA LYS A 222 12.10 6.49 5.00
C LYS A 222 12.83 7.22 6.15
N LYS A 223 13.30 8.44 5.93
CA LYS A 223 13.92 9.27 6.99
C LYS A 223 12.88 9.82 7.95
N GLU A 224 11.67 10.07 7.47
CA GLU A 224 10.57 10.66 8.24
C GLU A 224 9.52 9.61 8.62
N LEU A 225 9.43 8.52 7.87
CA LEU A 225 8.43 7.47 8.03
C LEU A 225 9.07 6.13 8.39
N GLU A 226 8.33 5.35 9.17
CA GLU A 226 8.56 3.95 9.45
C GLU A 226 7.43 3.13 8.81
N LEU A 227 7.79 2.02 8.17
CA LEU A 227 6.88 1.12 7.48
C LEU A 227 7.07 -0.27 8.08
N GLU A 228 5.97 -0.90 8.47
CA GLU A 228 5.96 -2.25 9.04
C GLU A 228 4.86 -3.07 8.39
N GLY A 229 5.21 -4.23 7.84
CA GLY A 229 4.23 -5.16 7.27
C GLY A 229 3.46 -5.90 8.36
N LEU A 230 2.17 -6.12 8.14
CA LEU A 230 1.36 -6.99 9.00
C LEU A 230 1.44 -8.43 8.50
N GLU A 231 1.64 -9.36 9.42
CA GLU A 231 1.59 -10.78 9.08
C GLU A 231 0.19 -11.19 8.60
N LEU A 232 0.13 -12.16 7.68
CA LEU A 232 -1.14 -12.68 7.14
C LEU A 232 -2.11 -13.16 8.24
N ARG A 233 -1.59 -13.72 9.34
CA ARG A 233 -2.39 -14.16 10.49
C ARG A 233 -3.00 -12.99 11.25
N THR A 234 -2.26 -11.89 11.37
CA THR A 234 -2.76 -10.64 11.95
C THR A 234 -3.89 -10.07 11.10
N ILE A 235 -3.71 -10.02 9.77
CA ILE A 235 -4.74 -9.58 8.83
C ILE A 235 -5.99 -10.48 8.93
N ALA A 236 -5.82 -11.80 9.03
CA ALA A 236 -6.93 -12.73 9.21
C ALA A 236 -7.68 -12.51 10.54
N ALA A 237 -6.96 -12.22 11.62
CA ALA A 237 -7.57 -11.90 12.92
C ALA A 237 -8.37 -10.58 12.85
N ILE A 238 -7.85 -9.56 12.17
CA ILE A 238 -8.55 -8.29 11.94
C ILE A 238 -9.84 -8.53 11.13
N ASN A 239 -9.76 -9.25 10.02
CA ASN A 239 -10.94 -9.56 9.19
C ASN A 239 -12.01 -10.35 9.95
N THR A 240 -11.59 -11.27 10.82
CA THR A 240 -12.52 -12.04 11.67
C THR A 240 -13.23 -11.15 12.68
N TYR A 241 -12.55 -10.14 13.20
CA TYR A 241 -13.13 -9.17 14.12
C TYR A 241 -14.11 -8.21 13.42
N ASN A 242 -13.83 -7.83 12.18
CA ASN A 242 -14.70 -6.95 11.38
C ASN A 242 -15.95 -7.66 10.80
N SER A 243 -16.01 -9.00 10.88
CA SER A 243 -17.14 -9.83 10.39
C SER A 243 -18.22 -10.04 11.46
#